data_AF-A0AAD9DGW7-F1
#
_entry.id   AF-A0AAD9DGW7-F1
#
_cell.length_a   1.000
_cell.length_b   1.000
_cell.length_c   1.000
_cell.angle_alpha   90.00
_cell.angle_beta   90.00
_cell.angle_gamma   90.00
#
_symmetry.space_group_name_H-M   'P 1'
#
loop_
_entity.id
_entity.type
_entity.pdbx_description
1 polymer ?
#
loop_
_entity_poly.entity_id
_entity_poly.type
_entity_poly.pdbx_seq_one_letter_code
_entity_poly.pdbx_strand_id
1 'polypeptide(L)'
;MHRQQQRMISKIAGKEWTGSCRYVNANLEHATKLKLVGGVKYEISDDNKLTLSSFLTFPNGQTRQVVMEGERTGEDSGAMTLNPVEDGPIIMKLSEVAPDTILINEVEKESGKIIMTSIYPLFRQ
;
A
#
# COMPACT_ATOMS: atom_id res chain seq x y z
N MET A 1 -2.16 -1.98 34.72
CA MET A 1 -2.12 -1.04 33.57
C MET A 1 -1.54 -1.76 32.37
N HIS A 2 -2.37 -2.29 31.46
CA HIS A 2 -1.90 -2.75 30.16
C HIS A 2 -1.79 -1.53 29.25
N ARG A 3 -0.58 -1.15 28.82
CA ARG A 3 -0.44 -0.29 27.65
C ARG A 3 -1.01 -1.08 26.49
N GLN A 4 -2.15 -0.67 25.94
CA GLN A 4 -2.52 -1.10 24.59
C GLN A 4 -1.35 -0.69 23.68
N GLN A 5 -0.64 -1.68 23.17
CA GLN A 5 0.42 -1.46 22.20
C GLN A 5 -0.26 -0.88 20.95
N GLN A 6 -0.04 0.40 20.69
CA GLN A 6 -0.57 1.06 19.50
C GLN A 6 0.00 0.34 18.27
N ARG A 7 -0.85 -0.37 17.53
CA ARG A 7 -0.46 -1.23 16.39
C ARG A 7 0.14 -0.42 15.25
N MET A 8 1.02 -1.02 14.45
CA MET A 8 1.82 -0.25 13.50
C MET A 8 1.05 0.23 12.28
N ILE A 9 0.11 -0.57 11.79
CA ILE A 9 -0.77 -0.16 10.67
C ILE A 9 -1.57 1.11 11.02
N SER A 10 -1.88 1.40 12.29
CA SER A 10 -2.56 2.66 12.60
C SER A 10 -1.69 3.90 12.38
N LYS A 11 -0.35 3.75 12.33
CA LYS A 11 0.58 4.87 12.12
C LYS A 11 0.71 5.33 10.67
N ILE A 12 0.13 4.59 9.72
CA ILE A 12 0.04 5.04 8.31
C ILE A 12 -1.26 5.79 8.02
N ALA A 13 -2.22 5.80 8.95
CA ALA A 13 -3.49 6.49 8.78
C ALA A 13 -3.30 8.00 8.52
N GLY A 14 -4.02 8.52 7.52
CA GLY A 14 -4.06 9.94 7.18
C GLY A 14 -2.79 10.48 6.54
N LYS A 15 -1.77 9.65 6.35
CA LYS A 15 -0.54 10.06 5.67
C LYS A 15 -0.74 10.00 4.16
N GLU A 16 -0.40 11.12 3.52
CA GLU A 16 -0.39 11.26 2.07
C GLU A 16 1.04 11.23 1.58
N TRP A 17 1.35 10.27 0.72
CA TRP A 17 2.63 10.20 0.03
C TRP A 17 2.43 10.60 -1.41
N THR A 18 3.17 11.60 -1.88
CA THR A 18 3.21 11.99 -3.28
C THR A 18 4.65 12.01 -3.76
N GLY A 19 4.86 11.69 -5.02
CA GLY A 19 6.22 11.65 -5.56
C GLY A 19 6.29 11.28 -7.03
N SER A 20 7.52 11.17 -7.52
CA SER A 20 7.79 10.65 -8.86
C SER A 20 7.88 9.13 -8.82
N CYS A 21 7.13 8.44 -9.67
CA CYS A 21 7.24 7.01 -9.90
C CYS A 21 8.04 6.74 -11.19
N ARG A 22 8.86 5.69 -11.16
CA ARG A 22 9.72 5.30 -12.28
C ARG A 22 9.73 3.78 -12.41
N TYR A 23 9.57 3.28 -13.64
CA TYR A 23 9.76 1.86 -13.91
C TYR A 23 11.24 1.53 -14.02
N VAL A 24 11.65 0.49 -13.30
CA VAL A 24 12.97 -0.11 -13.42
C VAL A 24 12.85 -1.53 -13.98
N ASN A 25 13.83 -1.95 -14.77
CA ASN A 25 13.92 -3.33 -15.27
C ASN A 25 14.51 -4.24 -14.17
N ALA A 26 14.69 -5.53 -14.50
CA ALA A 26 15.29 -6.51 -13.58
C ALA A 26 16.73 -6.15 -13.13
N ASN A 27 17.41 -5.29 -13.89
CA ASN A 27 18.76 -4.79 -13.57
C ASN A 27 18.74 -3.46 -12.79
N LEU A 28 17.57 -3.02 -12.31
CA LEU A 28 17.36 -1.74 -11.64
C LEU A 28 17.65 -0.50 -12.50
N GLU A 29 17.70 -0.68 -13.82
CA GLU A 29 17.88 0.42 -14.77
C GLU A 29 16.53 1.00 -15.15
N HIS A 30 16.49 2.29 -15.46
CA HIS A 30 15.29 2.93 -15.95
C HIS A 30 14.78 2.26 -17.22
N ALA A 31 13.67 1.54 -17.11
CA ALA A 31 13.06 0.85 -18.24
C ALA A 31 12.48 1.84 -19.26
N THR A 32 12.14 3.06 -18.82
CA THR A 32 11.56 4.11 -19.68
C THR A 32 11.99 5.51 -19.24
N LYS A 33 11.86 6.49 -20.15
CA LYS A 33 11.93 7.93 -19.81
C LYS A 33 10.58 8.47 -19.31
N LEU A 34 9.60 7.61 -19.09
CA LEU A 34 8.26 8.00 -18.66
C LEU A 34 8.34 8.52 -17.23
N LYS A 35 8.03 9.81 -17.06
CA LYS A 35 7.87 10.42 -15.73
C LYS A 35 6.43 10.27 -15.31
N LEU A 36 6.19 9.47 -14.29
CA LEU A 36 4.90 9.37 -13.64
C LEU A 36 4.94 10.17 -12.35
N VAL A 37 3.84 10.87 -12.07
CA VAL A 37 3.60 11.45 -10.75
C VAL A 37 2.48 10.65 -10.13
N GLY A 38 2.63 10.27 -8.87
CA GLY A 38 1.59 9.52 -8.20
C GLY A 38 1.59 9.79 -6.72
N GLY A 39 0.61 9.17 -6.08
CA GLY A 39 0.54 9.16 -4.64
C GLY A 39 -0.28 8.00 -4.12
N VAL A 40 -0.12 7.77 -2.83
CA VAL A 40 -0.88 6.79 -2.06
C VAL A 40 -1.28 7.41 -0.74
N LYS A 41 -2.49 7.09 -0.30
CA LYS A 41 -3.06 7.49 0.98
C LYS A 41 -3.73 6.28 1.62
N TYR A 42 -3.54 6.16 2.93
CA TYR A 42 -4.18 5.12 3.74
C TYR A 42 -5.10 5.79 4.75
N GLU A 43 -6.38 5.40 4.75
CA GLU A 43 -7.40 5.90 5.65
C GLU A 43 -7.93 4.73 6.48
N ILE A 44 -7.86 4.87 7.81
CA ILE A 44 -8.33 3.85 8.75
C ILE A 44 -9.50 4.46 9.50
N SER A 45 -10.67 3.83 9.41
CA SER A 45 -11.84 4.19 10.19
C SER A 45 -11.92 3.39 11.49
N ASP A 46 -12.72 3.89 12.43
CA ASP A 46 -12.88 3.35 13.79
C ASP A 46 -13.43 1.91 13.82
N ASP A 47 -13.97 1.42 12.69
CA ASP A 47 -14.53 0.08 12.45
C ASP A 47 -13.51 -0.96 11.95
N ASN A 48 -12.20 -0.68 12.08
CA ASN A 48 -11.11 -1.54 11.56
C ASN A 48 -11.10 -1.72 10.03
N LYS A 49 -11.82 -0.87 9.29
CA LYS A 49 -11.70 -0.80 7.83
C LYS A 49 -10.49 0.06 7.46
N LEU A 50 -9.72 -0.44 6.50
CA LEU A 50 -8.63 0.29 5.85
C LEU A 50 -9.00 0.51 4.40
N THR A 51 -8.97 1.77 3.98
CA THR A 51 -9.08 2.18 2.59
C THR A 51 -7.72 2.71 2.13
N LEU A 52 -7.22 2.17 1.01
CA LEU A 52 -6.08 2.71 0.29
C LEU A 52 -6.58 3.39 -0.98
N SER A 53 -6.20 4.64 -1.15
CA SER A 53 -6.43 5.40 -2.38
C SER A 53 -5.08 5.70 -3.02
N SER A 54 -4.90 5.31 -4.28
CA SER A 54 -3.69 5.64 -5.04
C SER A 54 -4.04 6.24 -6.39
N PHE A 55 -3.13 7.06 -6.91
CA PHE A 55 -3.26 7.62 -8.24
C PHE A 55 -1.92 7.67 -8.97
N LEU A 56 -2.00 7.62 -10.29
CA LEU A 56 -0.88 7.83 -11.20
C LEU A 56 -1.32 8.76 -12.33
N THR A 57 -0.60 9.87 -12.49
CA THR A 57 -0.77 10.82 -13.57
C THR A 57 0.33 10.60 -14.62
N PHE A 58 -0.10 10.38 -15.86
CA PHE A 58 0.76 10.18 -17.02
C PHE A 58 1.17 11.52 -17.65
N PRO A 59 2.25 11.57 -18.47
CA PRO A 59 2.69 12.81 -19.12
C PRO A 59 1.66 13.48 -20.04
N ASN A 60 0.67 12.73 -20.51
CA ASN A 60 -0.44 13.25 -21.33
C ASN A 60 -1.57 13.89 -20.48
N GLY A 61 -1.40 13.97 -19.15
CA GLY A 61 -2.37 14.53 -18.21
C GLY A 61 -3.46 13.57 -17.75
N GLN A 62 -3.53 12.36 -18.31
CA GLN A 62 -4.50 11.35 -17.85
C GLN A 62 -4.10 10.84 -16.47
N THR A 63 -5.09 10.59 -15.62
CA THR A 63 -4.88 10.06 -14.27
C THR A 63 -5.64 8.75 -14.11
N ARG A 64 -4.95 7.73 -13.61
CA ARG A 64 -5.54 6.47 -13.15
C ARG A 64 -5.65 6.52 -11.64
N GLN A 65 -6.77 6.08 -11.10
CA GLN A 65 -6.98 5.91 -9.67
C GLN A 65 -7.24 4.43 -9.35
N VAL A 66 -6.81 4.00 -8.18
CA VAL A 66 -7.10 2.67 -7.63
C VAL A 66 -7.49 2.84 -6.19
N VAL A 67 -8.64 2.26 -5.82
CA VAL A 67 -9.10 2.18 -4.44
C VAL A 67 -9.11 0.73 -4.02
N MET A 68 -8.47 0.44 -2.89
CA MET A 68 -8.45 -0.88 -2.28
C MET A 68 -9.06 -0.79 -0.88
N GLU A 69 -9.85 -1.78 -0.49
CA GLU A 69 -10.47 -1.86 0.83
C GLU A 69 -10.24 -3.22 1.46
N GLY A 70 -10.07 -3.22 2.78
CA GLY A 70 -10.03 -4.43 3.56
C GLY A 70 -10.39 -4.16 4.99
N GLU A 71 -10.80 -5.21 5.67
CA GLU A 71 -11.20 -5.20 7.06
C GLU A 71 -10.25 -6.10 7.85
N ARG A 72 -9.98 -5.73 9.11
CA ARG A 72 -9.26 -6.64 9.99
C ARG A 72 -10.17 -7.80 10.37
N THR A 73 -9.76 -9.00 10.01
CA THR A 73 -10.34 -10.22 10.56
C THR A 73 -9.57 -10.60 11.82
N GLY A 74 -10.21 -10.40 12.98
CA GLY A 74 -9.70 -10.81 14.30
C GLY A 74 -8.82 -9.78 15.02
N GLU A 75 -8.79 -9.91 16.35
CA GLU A 75 -8.06 -8.98 17.23
C GLU A 75 -6.54 -9.10 17.09
N ASP A 76 -5.97 -10.18 16.53
CA ASP A 76 -4.52 -10.48 16.58
C ASP A 76 -3.79 -10.61 15.24
N SER A 77 -4.43 -10.30 14.11
CA SER A 77 -3.71 -10.33 12.84
C SER A 77 -2.83 -9.08 12.69
N GLY A 78 -1.51 -9.26 12.78
CA GLY A 78 -0.51 -8.28 12.32
C GLY A 78 -0.47 -8.14 10.80
N ALA A 79 -1.48 -8.64 10.09
CA ALA A 79 -1.57 -8.64 8.64
C ALA A 79 -3.00 -8.34 8.19
N MET A 80 -3.12 -7.73 7.01
CA MET A 80 -4.41 -7.37 6.41
C MET A 80 -4.34 -7.58 4.90
N THR A 81 -5.47 -8.00 4.30
CA THR A 81 -5.63 -8.07 2.85
C THR A 81 -6.56 -6.96 2.38
N LEU A 82 -6.13 -6.16 1.41
CA LEU A 82 -6.95 -5.19 0.71
C LEU A 82 -7.32 -5.72 -0.67
N ASN A 83 -8.60 -5.67 -0.99
CA ASN A 83 -9.16 -6.03 -2.27
C ASN A 83 -9.49 -4.76 -3.06
N PRO A 84 -9.35 -4.77 -4.40
CA PRO A 84 -9.73 -3.61 -5.19
C PRO A 84 -11.26 -3.42 -5.13
N VAL A 85 -11.70 -2.18 -4.97
CA VAL A 85 -13.14 -1.83 -4.92
C VAL A 85 -13.79 -2.05 -6.28
N GLU A 86 -13.10 -1.65 -7.34
CA GLU A 86 -13.45 -2.01 -8.72
C GLU A 86 -12.72 -3.30 -9.11
N ASP A 87 -13.24 -4.05 -10.08
CA ASP A 87 -12.55 -5.26 -10.50
C ASP A 87 -11.14 -4.95 -11.05
N GLY A 88 -10.20 -5.83 -10.70
CA GLY A 88 -8.79 -5.58 -10.95
C GLY A 88 -7.93 -6.80 -10.66
N PRO A 89 -6.76 -6.92 -11.28
CA PRO A 89 -5.98 -8.16 -11.26
C PRO A 89 -5.13 -8.35 -10.00
N ILE A 90 -5.13 -7.38 -9.08
CA ILE A 90 -4.24 -7.38 -7.91
C ILE A 90 -5.02 -7.34 -6.60
N ILE A 91 -4.43 -7.92 -5.55
CA ILE A 91 -4.76 -7.64 -4.14
C ILE A 91 -3.50 -7.14 -3.44
N MET A 92 -3.67 -6.46 -2.32
CA MET A 92 -2.55 -6.02 -1.49
C MET A 92 -2.55 -6.74 -0.15
N LYS A 93 -1.38 -7.19 0.29
CA LYS A 93 -1.17 -7.76 1.62
C LYS A 93 -0.25 -6.85 2.42
N LEU A 94 -0.77 -6.33 3.52
CA LEU A 94 -0.02 -5.55 4.48
C LEU A 94 0.38 -6.45 5.64
N SER A 95 1.59 -6.30 6.15
CA SER A 95 2.08 -7.08 7.29
C SER A 95 3.02 -6.24 8.15
N GLU A 96 2.79 -6.26 9.46
CA GLU A 96 3.69 -5.71 10.48
C GLU A 96 4.85 -6.70 10.67
N VAL A 97 6.02 -6.38 10.10
CA VAL A 97 7.19 -7.30 10.09
C VAL A 97 8.24 -6.94 11.13
N ALA A 98 8.17 -5.73 11.70
CA ALA A 98 8.97 -5.28 12.82
C ALA A 98 8.20 -4.20 13.61
N PRO A 99 8.66 -3.81 14.83
CA PRO A 99 7.98 -2.84 15.69
C PRO A 99 7.72 -1.45 15.08
N ASP A 100 8.25 -1.18 13.90
CA ASP A 100 8.12 0.07 13.19
C ASP A 100 8.05 -0.13 11.66
N THR A 101 7.96 -1.36 11.16
CA THR A 101 8.09 -1.64 9.73
C THR A 101 6.85 -2.34 9.20
N ILE A 102 6.27 -1.78 8.14
CA ILE A 102 5.18 -2.40 7.38
C ILE A 102 5.73 -2.91 6.06
N LEU A 103 5.49 -4.19 5.78
CA LEU A 103 5.68 -4.80 4.48
C LEU A 103 4.36 -4.75 3.70
N ILE A 104 4.45 -4.34 2.44
CA ILE A 104 3.31 -4.31 1.53
C ILE A 104 3.68 -5.14 0.30
N ASN A 105 2.87 -6.15 0.00
CA ASN A 105 2.99 -6.96 -1.20
C ASN A 105 1.79 -6.74 -2.10
N GLU A 106 2.03 -6.38 -3.36
CA GLU A 106 1.04 -6.53 -4.41
C GLU A 106 1.11 -7.95 -4.96
N VAL A 107 -0.03 -8.61 -4.99
CA VAL A 107 -0.16 -10.00 -5.39
C VAL A 107 -1.12 -10.08 -6.58
N GLU A 108 -0.68 -10.71 -7.66
CA GLU A 108 -1.55 -11.03 -8.79
C GLU A 108 -2.60 -12.07 -8.35
N LYS A 109 -3.88 -11.75 -8.50
CA LYS A 109 -5.00 -12.58 -8.04
C LYS A 109 -4.99 -13.98 -8.64
N GLU A 110 -4.70 -14.07 -9.93
CA GLU A 110 -4.79 -15.33 -10.69
C GLU A 110 -3.68 -16.30 -10.30
N SER A 111 -2.43 -15.83 -10.24
CA SER A 111 -1.28 -16.70 -10.00
C SER A 111 -0.85 -16.77 -8.53
N GLY A 112 -1.29 -15.82 -7.70
CA GLY A 112 -0.81 -15.65 -6.34
C GLY A 112 0.64 -15.14 -6.24
N LYS A 113 1.27 -14.78 -7.35
CA LYS A 113 2.65 -14.27 -7.37
C LYS A 113 2.72 -12.85 -6.81
N ILE A 114 3.75 -12.60 -6.01
CA ILE A 114 4.10 -11.24 -5.59
C ILE A 114 4.72 -10.53 -6.79
N ILE A 115 4.10 -9.45 -7.23
CA ILE A 115 4.55 -8.65 -8.38
C ILE A 115 5.27 -7.37 -7.93
N MET A 116 5.01 -6.91 -6.70
CA MET A 116 5.71 -5.80 -6.09
C MET A 116 5.81 -5.99 -4.59
N THR A 117 6.97 -5.66 -4.04
CA THR A 117 7.21 -5.58 -2.59
C THR A 117 7.67 -4.18 -2.24
N SER A 118 7.01 -3.57 -1.25
CA SER A 118 7.37 -2.28 -0.68
C SER A 118 7.57 -2.41 0.83
N ILE A 119 8.58 -1.74 1.35
CA ILE A 119 8.88 -1.69 2.79
C ILE A 119 8.73 -0.25 3.25
N TYR A 120 7.94 -0.06 4.30
CA TYR A 120 7.70 1.22 4.93
C TYR A 120 8.25 1.22 6.35
N PRO A 121 9.49 1.69 6.56
CA PRO A 121 9.99 1.98 7.89
C PRO A 121 9.29 3.24 8.44
N LEU A 122 8.83 3.16 9.68
CA LEU A 122 8.07 4.23 10.36
C LEU A 122 8.94 4.97 11.41
N PHE A 123 10.26 4.79 11.37
CA PHE A 123 11.20 5.63 12.11
C PHE A 123 11.15 7.08 11.61
N ARG A 124 10.91 8.02 12.55
CA ARG A 124 11.05 9.49 12.41
C ARG A 124 10.66 10.04 11.02
N GLN A 125 9.37 10.36 10.85
CA GLN A 125 8.95 11.43 9.92
C GLN A 125 8.85 12.74 10.68
#